data_AF-A0A2G9N8N4-F1
#
_entry.id   AF-A0A2G9N8N4-F1
#
_cell.length_a   1.000
_cell.length_b   1.000
_cell.length_c   1.000
_cell.angle_alpha   90.00
_cell.angle_beta   90.00
_cell.angle_gamma   90.00
#
_symmetry.space_group_name_H-M   'P 1'
#
loop_
_entity.id
_entity.type
_entity.pdbx_description
1 polymer ?
#
loop_
_entity_poly.entity_id
_entity_poly.type
_entity_poly.pdbx_seq_one_letter_code
_entity_poly.pdbx_strand_id
1 'polypeptide(L)'
;MDAHDQILLFLKATGPTIPSKVAKTIGSSILIASAHLSDLASREKIKISNLKMGSSPLYFLEGQEEQLFSFAKENLNPKDYDVLENLKNQLVLRENDLDLLSKVALRQLKDFAIPLQVRSPAGVEFFWKWHLLPAQDASSIIGNILRAEEPMPEPVKVKVEEKIEEPLVEEKAKIIVEVPEEKVMFVKASTLEEKSIEGEASVEELDEFDEEIIPGTKLQETHKEESKQESISAKPKHNAKVVHSPLPLEPKQEKLISESKKEDLKKEEPQKEEHIDDLNYVSSTPIEKKTRGRKVTIQDEFIHSLEQFLKTLNIKIDQKETIRKNKEMNLVLRVPSIVGEMTYFCKAKDKARCDEKDLSTAYMEARIKKLPLLFLYTKELNKKAQEMLESDAFQNALVKKIG
;
A
#
# COMPACT_ATOMS: atom_id res chain seq x y z
N MET A 1 -21.86 -17.05 -28.50
CA MET A 1 -21.62 -16.76 -27.07
C MET A 1 -21.17 -15.32 -26.98
N ASP A 2 -21.71 -14.55 -26.04
CA ASP A 2 -21.25 -13.19 -25.79
C ASP A 2 -19.80 -13.20 -25.29
N ALA A 3 -19.04 -12.13 -25.54
CA ALA A 3 -17.65 -12.02 -25.11
C ALA A 3 -17.53 -12.10 -23.58
N HIS A 4 -18.49 -11.51 -22.85
CA HIS A 4 -18.53 -11.57 -21.39
C HIS A 4 -18.71 -12.99 -20.87
N ASP A 5 -19.59 -13.79 -21.49
CA ASP A 5 -19.83 -15.16 -21.07
C ASP A 5 -18.59 -16.04 -21.28
N GLN A 6 -17.86 -15.82 -22.38
CA GLN A 6 -16.59 -16.50 -22.62
C GLN A 6 -15.54 -16.14 -21.57
N ILE A 7 -15.43 -14.87 -21.20
CA ILE A 7 -14.50 -14.40 -20.16
C ILE A 7 -14.84 -15.04 -18.81
N LEU A 8 -16.12 -15.03 -18.42
CA LEU A 8 -16.56 -15.63 -17.15
C LEU A 8 -16.32 -17.13 -17.12
N LEU A 9 -16.60 -17.85 -18.21
CA LEU A 9 -16.32 -19.28 -18.31
C LEU A 9 -14.81 -19.56 -18.21
N PHE A 10 -14.00 -18.72 -18.86
CA PHE A 10 -12.55 -18.81 -18.82
C PHE A 10 -11.99 -18.59 -17.41
N LEU A 11 -12.47 -17.57 -16.70
CA LEU A 11 -12.11 -17.31 -15.30
C LEU A 11 -12.52 -18.46 -14.38
N LYS A 12 -13.71 -19.05 -14.58
CA LYS A 12 -14.15 -20.23 -13.81
C LYS A 12 -13.22 -21.43 -14.01
N ALA A 13 -12.71 -21.62 -15.22
CA ALA A 13 -11.86 -22.76 -15.56
C ALA A 13 -10.38 -22.57 -15.18
N THR A 14 -9.86 -21.34 -15.29
CA THR A 14 -8.41 -21.08 -15.19
C THR A 14 -7.98 -20.26 -13.98
N GLY A 15 -8.92 -19.63 -13.27
CA GLY A 15 -8.63 -18.78 -12.12
C GLY A 15 -8.31 -17.33 -12.48
N PRO A 16 -7.60 -16.59 -11.60
CA PRO A 16 -7.20 -15.22 -11.82
C PRO A 16 -6.42 -15.02 -13.12
N THR A 17 -6.70 -13.93 -13.84
CA THR A 17 -6.16 -13.69 -15.17
C THR A 17 -5.79 -12.23 -15.43
N ILE A 18 -5.03 -12.02 -16.50
CA ILE A 18 -4.62 -10.70 -17.00
C ILE A 18 -5.23 -10.44 -18.38
N PRO A 19 -5.35 -9.16 -18.80
CA PRO A 19 -5.96 -8.78 -20.08
C PRO A 19 -5.35 -9.46 -21.32
N SER A 20 -4.03 -9.70 -21.31
CA SER A 20 -3.34 -10.35 -22.44
C SER A 20 -3.77 -11.81 -22.66
N LYS A 21 -4.07 -12.54 -21.58
CA LYS A 21 -4.53 -13.94 -21.65
C LYS A 21 -6.00 -14.00 -22.07
N VAL A 22 -6.80 -13.04 -21.62
CA VAL A 22 -8.20 -12.89 -22.05
C VAL A 22 -8.28 -12.54 -23.53
N ALA A 23 -7.49 -11.58 -24.01
CA ALA A 23 -7.45 -11.18 -25.42
C ALA A 23 -7.19 -12.36 -26.36
N LYS A 24 -6.26 -13.26 -25.98
CA LYS A 24 -5.98 -14.51 -26.72
C LYS A 24 -7.18 -15.46 -26.74
N THR A 25 -7.97 -15.49 -25.66
CA THR A 25 -9.11 -16.40 -25.51
C THR A 25 -10.30 -15.94 -26.34
N ILE A 26 -10.60 -14.64 -26.35
CA ILE A 26 -11.72 -14.06 -27.11
C ILE A 26 -11.34 -13.62 -28.53
N GLY A 27 -10.06 -13.76 -28.91
CA GLY A 27 -9.56 -13.37 -30.24
C GLY A 27 -9.59 -11.86 -30.50
N SER A 28 -9.48 -11.03 -29.45
CA SER A 28 -9.55 -9.56 -29.56
C SER A 28 -8.20 -8.89 -29.28
N SER A 29 -8.16 -7.55 -29.43
CA SER A 29 -7.04 -6.77 -28.93
C SER A 29 -7.03 -6.71 -27.40
N ILE A 30 -5.85 -6.46 -26.81
CA ILE A 30 -5.67 -6.28 -25.36
C ILE A 30 -6.54 -5.12 -24.84
N LEU A 31 -6.65 -4.05 -25.61
CA LEU A 31 -7.46 -2.87 -25.23
C LEU A 31 -8.95 -3.23 -25.14
N ILE A 32 -9.46 -4.01 -26.10
CA ILE A 32 -10.85 -4.49 -26.08
C ILE A 32 -11.06 -5.47 -24.91
N ALA A 33 -10.12 -6.38 -24.66
CA ALA A 33 -10.20 -7.29 -23.52
C ALA A 33 -10.21 -6.53 -22.18
N SER A 34 -9.36 -5.52 -22.02
CA SER A 34 -9.36 -4.64 -20.84
C SER A 34 -10.68 -3.89 -20.67
N ALA A 35 -11.30 -3.44 -21.76
CA ALA A 35 -12.61 -2.79 -21.71
C ALA A 35 -13.69 -3.77 -21.23
N HIS A 36 -13.74 -4.99 -21.77
CA HIS A 36 -14.68 -6.03 -21.30
C HIS A 36 -14.45 -6.43 -19.85
N LEU A 37 -13.20 -6.56 -19.41
CA LEU A 37 -12.88 -6.85 -18.01
C LEU A 37 -13.30 -5.69 -17.08
N SER A 38 -13.09 -4.45 -17.52
CA SER A 38 -13.50 -3.26 -16.76
C SER A 38 -15.03 -3.16 -16.65
N ASP A 39 -15.77 -3.49 -17.71
CA ASP A 39 -17.24 -3.54 -17.71
C ASP A 39 -17.78 -4.70 -16.86
N LEU A 40 -17.13 -5.86 -16.86
CA LEU A 40 -17.49 -6.96 -15.96
C LEU A 40 -17.23 -6.60 -14.49
N ALA A 41 -16.14 -5.89 -14.21
CA ALA A 41 -15.79 -5.45 -12.87
C ALA A 41 -16.73 -4.35 -12.36
N SER A 42 -17.12 -3.41 -13.21
CA SER A 42 -18.09 -2.35 -12.85
C SER A 42 -19.48 -2.90 -12.55
N ARG A 43 -19.83 -4.06 -13.13
CA ARG A 43 -21.05 -4.83 -12.84
C ARG A 43 -20.88 -5.81 -11.68
N GLU A 44 -19.77 -5.74 -10.94
CA GLU A 44 -19.44 -6.59 -9.79
C GLU A 44 -19.45 -8.10 -10.11
N LYS A 45 -19.35 -8.49 -11.39
CA LYS A 45 -19.29 -9.90 -11.79
C LYS A 45 -17.90 -10.51 -11.57
N ILE A 46 -16.88 -9.67 -11.56
CA ILE A 46 -15.48 -10.03 -11.30
C ILE A 46 -14.86 -8.95 -10.41
N LYS A 47 -13.81 -9.30 -9.67
CA LYS A 47 -13.04 -8.38 -8.82
C LYS A 47 -11.69 -8.06 -9.46
N ILE A 48 -11.17 -6.88 -9.14
CA ILE A 48 -9.84 -6.41 -9.56
C ILE A 48 -8.91 -6.50 -8.35
N SER A 49 -7.79 -7.16 -8.53
CA SER A 49 -6.73 -7.30 -7.52
C SER A 49 -5.76 -6.11 -7.62
N ASN A 50 -5.25 -5.66 -6.47
CA ASN A 50 -4.17 -4.69 -6.38
C ASN A 50 -2.82 -5.28 -6.81
N LEU A 51 -2.67 -6.61 -6.78
CA LEU A 51 -1.53 -7.32 -7.35
C LEU A 51 -1.50 -7.11 -8.88
N LYS A 52 -0.33 -6.68 -9.36
CA LYS A 52 -0.09 -6.45 -10.79
C LYS A 52 0.94 -7.46 -11.29
N MET A 53 0.68 -8.03 -12.46
CA MET A 53 1.69 -8.75 -13.23
C MET A 53 2.21 -7.81 -14.32
N GLY A 54 3.47 -7.40 -14.19
CA GLY A 54 4.04 -6.32 -14.99
C GLY A 54 3.27 -5.01 -14.76
N SER A 55 2.60 -4.52 -15.80
CA SER A 55 1.79 -3.29 -15.74
C SER A 55 0.28 -3.54 -15.58
N SER A 56 -0.17 -4.78 -15.68
CA SER A 56 -1.59 -5.12 -15.73
C SER A 56 -2.09 -5.67 -14.40
N PRO A 57 -3.27 -5.23 -13.90
CA PRO A 57 -3.88 -5.82 -12.72
C PRO A 57 -4.40 -7.22 -13.02
N LEU A 58 -4.53 -8.03 -11.96
CA LEU A 58 -5.21 -9.32 -12.02
C LEU A 58 -6.72 -9.15 -11.84
N TYR A 59 -7.48 -9.97 -12.57
CA TYR A 59 -8.94 -10.05 -12.49
C TYR A 59 -9.31 -11.46 -12.05
N PHE A 60 -10.26 -11.59 -11.14
CA PHE A 60 -10.64 -12.88 -10.56
C PHE A 60 -12.13 -12.92 -10.21
N LEU A 61 -12.67 -14.12 -10.02
CA LEU A 61 -14.03 -14.30 -9.51
C LEU A 61 -14.03 -14.37 -7.98
N GLU A 62 -15.13 -13.97 -7.36
CA GLU A 62 -15.31 -14.18 -5.93
C GLU A 62 -15.21 -15.68 -5.57
N GLY A 63 -14.45 -15.99 -4.52
CA GLY A 63 -14.05 -17.34 -4.12
C GLY A 63 -12.70 -17.80 -4.69
N GLN A 64 -12.08 -17.04 -5.62
CA GLN A 64 -10.75 -17.35 -6.16
C GLN A 64 -9.61 -16.57 -5.48
N GLU A 65 -9.90 -15.87 -4.37
CA GLU A 65 -8.93 -15.02 -3.66
C GLU A 65 -7.69 -15.80 -3.22
N GLU A 66 -7.85 -17.05 -2.80
CA GLU A 66 -6.72 -17.90 -2.36
C GLU A 66 -5.69 -18.12 -3.47
N GLN A 67 -6.15 -18.21 -4.73
CA GLN A 67 -5.27 -18.44 -5.88
C GLN A 67 -4.37 -17.23 -6.18
N LEU A 68 -4.72 -16.03 -5.70
CA LEU A 68 -3.90 -14.84 -5.85
C LEU A 68 -2.53 -15.00 -5.17
N PHE A 69 -2.46 -15.80 -4.10
CA PHE A 69 -1.20 -16.04 -3.38
C PHE A 69 -0.14 -16.69 -4.28
N SER A 70 -0.54 -17.60 -5.17
CA SER A 70 0.38 -18.25 -6.13
C SER A 70 1.02 -17.25 -7.08
N PHE A 71 0.31 -16.18 -7.46
CA PHE A 71 0.83 -15.13 -8.31
C PHE A 71 1.76 -14.17 -7.56
N ALA A 72 1.66 -14.08 -6.23
CA ALA A 72 2.49 -13.16 -5.45
C ALA A 72 3.98 -13.56 -5.51
N LYS A 73 4.31 -14.85 -5.48
CA LYS A 73 5.70 -15.33 -5.47
C LYS A 73 6.55 -14.85 -6.66
N GLU A 74 5.95 -14.77 -7.84
CA GLU A 74 6.67 -14.41 -9.07
C GLU A 74 6.67 -12.89 -9.36
N ASN A 75 5.78 -12.12 -8.73
CA ASN A 75 5.54 -10.73 -9.10
C ASN A 75 5.81 -9.72 -7.98
N LEU A 76 6.01 -10.20 -6.75
CA LEU A 76 6.26 -9.36 -5.60
C LEU A 76 7.77 -9.31 -5.29
N ASN A 77 8.20 -8.23 -4.65
CA ASN A 77 9.56 -8.11 -4.14
C ASN A 77 9.81 -9.21 -3.10
N PRO A 78 10.98 -9.89 -3.09
CA PRO A 78 11.28 -10.95 -2.12
C PRO A 78 10.93 -10.61 -0.67
N LYS A 79 11.27 -9.40 -0.22
CA LYS A 79 10.98 -8.96 1.15
C LYS A 79 9.49 -8.80 1.43
N ASP A 80 8.72 -8.32 0.46
CA ASP A 80 7.27 -8.17 0.62
C ASP A 80 6.58 -9.56 0.61
N TYR A 81 7.15 -10.51 -0.15
CA TYR A 81 6.70 -11.90 -0.15
C TYR A 81 6.96 -12.57 1.22
N ASP A 82 8.12 -12.34 1.84
CA ASP A 82 8.42 -12.86 3.18
C ASP A 82 7.40 -12.36 4.22
N VAL A 83 7.02 -11.08 4.14
CA VAL A 83 6.01 -10.47 5.01
C VAL A 83 4.63 -11.08 4.74
N LEU A 84 4.29 -11.32 3.48
CA LEU A 84 3.04 -11.96 3.09
C LEU A 84 2.97 -13.41 3.59
N GLU A 85 4.07 -14.16 3.50
CA GLU A 85 4.17 -15.53 4.02
C GLU A 85 4.06 -15.55 5.54
N ASN A 86 4.70 -14.60 6.23
CA ASN A 86 4.56 -14.44 7.68
C ASN A 86 3.10 -14.15 8.08
N LEU A 87 2.43 -13.23 7.39
CA LEU A 87 1.01 -12.93 7.63
C LEU A 87 0.13 -14.16 7.39
N LYS A 88 0.41 -14.96 6.35
CA LYS A 88 -0.34 -16.19 6.07
C LYS A 88 -0.15 -17.23 7.18
N ASN A 89 1.06 -17.36 7.73
CA ASN A 89 1.39 -18.34 8.76
C ASN A 89 0.86 -17.94 10.14
N GLN A 90 1.01 -16.67 10.54
CA GLN A 90 0.55 -16.19 11.84
C GLN A 90 -0.92 -15.77 11.85
N LEU A 91 -1.54 -15.61 10.66
CA LEU A 91 -2.92 -15.19 10.40
C LEU A 91 -3.26 -13.76 10.85
N VAL A 92 -2.63 -13.28 11.92
CA VAL A 92 -2.75 -11.93 12.47
C VAL A 92 -1.37 -11.42 12.87
N LEU A 93 -1.04 -10.20 12.48
CA LEU A 93 0.18 -9.50 12.88
C LEU A 93 -0.16 -8.20 13.61
N ARG A 94 0.57 -7.86 14.67
CA ARG A 94 0.43 -6.57 15.37
C ARG A 94 1.31 -5.52 14.71
N GLU A 95 0.77 -4.33 14.41
CA GLU A 95 1.53 -3.29 13.70
C GLU A 95 2.69 -2.72 14.52
N ASN A 96 2.61 -2.75 15.86
CA ASN A 96 3.68 -2.24 16.72
C ASN A 96 4.94 -3.12 16.69
N ASP A 97 4.79 -4.43 16.54
CA ASP A 97 5.90 -5.40 16.58
C ASP A 97 6.64 -5.52 15.24
N LEU A 98 6.08 -4.93 14.18
CA LEU A 98 6.63 -4.98 12.84
C LEU A 98 7.66 -3.88 12.58
N ASP A 99 8.63 -4.17 11.72
CA ASP A 99 9.58 -3.17 11.23
C ASP A 99 8.93 -2.25 10.17
N LEU A 100 9.58 -1.12 9.88
CA LEU A 100 9.05 -0.13 8.95
C LEU A 100 8.78 -0.70 7.55
N LEU A 101 9.62 -1.62 7.07
CA LEU A 101 9.45 -2.21 5.74
C LEU A 101 8.21 -3.10 5.71
N SER A 102 8.02 -3.96 6.72
CA SER A 102 6.82 -4.80 6.83
C SER A 102 5.54 -3.98 6.91
N LYS A 103 5.53 -2.86 7.63
CA LYS A 103 4.37 -1.95 7.69
C LYS A 103 4.04 -1.37 6.31
N VAL A 104 5.05 -0.98 5.54
CA VAL A 104 4.87 -0.47 4.18
C VAL A 104 4.38 -1.58 3.25
N ALA A 105 4.94 -2.78 3.35
CA ALA A 105 4.54 -3.94 2.55
C ALA A 105 3.06 -4.31 2.79
N LEU A 106 2.63 -4.44 4.04
CA LEU A 106 1.24 -4.76 4.39
C LEU A 106 0.24 -3.74 3.87
N ARG A 107 0.59 -2.44 3.86
CA ARG A 107 -0.25 -1.37 3.28
C ARG A 107 -0.41 -1.49 1.76
N GLN A 108 0.56 -2.08 1.07
CA GLN A 108 0.50 -2.34 -0.36
C GLN A 108 -0.25 -3.64 -0.68
N LEU A 109 -0.19 -4.63 0.21
CA LEU A 109 -0.80 -5.96 0.08
C LEU A 109 -2.29 -6.01 0.45
N LYS A 110 -3.08 -5.05 -0.05
CA LYS A 110 -4.50 -4.89 0.28
C LYS A 110 -5.37 -6.09 -0.09
N ASP A 111 -4.93 -6.92 -1.03
CA ASP A 111 -5.66 -8.13 -1.42
C ASP A 111 -5.56 -9.24 -0.38
N PHE A 112 -4.52 -9.20 0.47
CA PHE A 112 -4.21 -10.25 1.44
C PHE A 112 -4.28 -9.79 2.89
N ALA A 113 -3.96 -8.51 3.13
CA ALA A 113 -3.83 -7.92 4.45
C ALA A 113 -4.95 -6.90 4.69
N ILE A 114 -5.81 -7.19 5.68
CA ILE A 114 -6.91 -6.33 6.10
C ILE A 114 -6.51 -5.65 7.42
N PRO A 115 -6.39 -4.31 7.46
CA PRO A 115 -6.10 -3.61 8.70
C PRO A 115 -7.32 -3.67 9.64
N LEU A 116 -7.05 -3.91 10.93
CA LEU A 116 -8.01 -3.94 12.02
C LEU A 116 -7.55 -2.98 13.11
N GLN A 117 -8.47 -2.18 13.61
CA GLN A 117 -8.23 -1.28 14.72
C GLN A 117 -8.95 -1.84 15.95
N VAL A 118 -8.21 -2.07 17.03
CA VAL A 118 -8.72 -2.66 18.26
C VAL A 118 -8.54 -1.68 19.39
N ARG A 119 -9.62 -1.40 20.12
CA ARG A 119 -9.59 -0.56 21.33
C ARG A 119 -9.38 -1.47 22.53
N SER A 120 -8.26 -1.30 23.22
CA SER A 120 -7.95 -1.93 24.49
C SER A 120 -7.95 -0.87 25.61
N PRO A 121 -7.99 -1.27 26.90
CA PRO A 121 -7.84 -0.33 28.01
C PRO A 121 -6.53 0.47 27.97
N ALA A 122 -5.48 -0.08 27.34
CA ALA A 122 -4.18 0.57 27.18
C ALA A 122 -4.12 1.56 26.01
N GLY A 123 -5.13 1.58 25.13
CA GLY A 123 -5.20 2.50 24.00
C GLY A 123 -5.76 1.87 22.72
N VAL A 124 -5.50 2.55 21.61
CA VAL A 124 -5.89 2.08 20.27
C VAL A 124 -4.70 1.41 19.61
N GLU A 125 -4.87 0.16 19.21
CA GLU A 125 -3.84 -0.61 18.51
C GLU A 125 -4.28 -1.04 17.12
N PHE A 126 -3.29 -1.24 16.24
CA PHE A 126 -3.49 -1.69 14.87
C PHE A 126 -2.98 -3.12 14.70
N PHE A 127 -3.79 -3.93 14.06
CA PHE A 127 -3.49 -5.30 13.68
C PHE A 127 -3.74 -5.49 12.18
N TRP A 128 -3.06 -6.46 11.59
CA TRP A 128 -3.24 -6.87 10.21
C TRP A 128 -3.75 -8.29 10.19
N LYS A 129 -4.92 -8.50 9.58
CA LYS A 129 -5.58 -9.79 9.48
C LYS A 129 -5.42 -10.37 8.08
N TRP A 130 -5.16 -11.67 8.00
CA TRP A 130 -5.24 -12.42 6.76
C TRP A 130 -6.65 -12.36 6.14
N HIS A 131 -6.74 -12.12 4.84
CA HIS A 131 -8.00 -11.86 4.15
C HIS A 131 -9.02 -13.00 4.22
N LEU A 132 -8.57 -14.26 4.26
CA LEU A 132 -9.46 -15.43 4.36
C LEU A 132 -9.91 -15.73 5.80
N LEU A 133 -9.35 -15.05 6.80
CA LEU A 133 -9.68 -15.33 8.19
C LEU A 133 -11.01 -14.67 8.59
N PRO A 134 -11.98 -15.43 9.16
CA PRO A 134 -13.20 -14.87 9.73
C PRO A 134 -12.90 -13.85 10.84
N ALA A 135 -13.79 -12.87 11.01
CA ALA A 135 -13.60 -11.83 12.01
C ALA A 135 -13.59 -12.37 13.46
N GLN A 136 -14.40 -13.40 13.74
CA GLN A 136 -14.48 -14.02 15.07
C GLN A 136 -13.17 -14.69 15.48
N ASP A 137 -12.55 -15.42 14.56
CA ASP A 137 -11.27 -16.09 14.78
C ASP A 137 -10.14 -15.06 14.97
N ALA A 138 -10.16 -13.99 14.16
CA ALA A 138 -9.21 -12.89 14.30
C ALA A 138 -9.28 -12.25 15.68
N SER A 139 -10.48 -11.93 16.18
CA SER A 139 -10.67 -11.37 17.52
C SER A 139 -10.14 -12.30 18.62
N SER A 140 -10.32 -13.61 18.47
CA SER A 140 -9.81 -14.60 19.44
C SER A 140 -8.28 -14.63 19.47
N ILE A 141 -7.64 -14.60 18.30
CA ILE A 141 -6.17 -14.55 18.19
C ILE A 141 -5.64 -13.24 18.79
N ILE A 142 -6.27 -12.10 18.47
CA ILE A 142 -5.90 -10.79 19.02
C ILE A 142 -6.04 -10.78 20.54
N GLY A 143 -7.12 -11.34 21.07
CA GLY A 143 -7.33 -11.45 22.52
C GLY A 143 -6.22 -12.24 23.22
N ASN A 144 -5.71 -13.30 22.59
CA ASN A 144 -4.57 -14.06 23.12
C ASN A 144 -3.26 -13.27 23.06
N ILE A 145 -3.02 -12.53 21.97
CA ILE A 145 -1.84 -11.66 21.83
C ILE A 145 -1.83 -10.57 22.92
N LEU A 146 -2.98 -9.91 23.14
CA LEU A 146 -3.11 -8.86 24.15
C LEU A 146 -3.00 -9.41 25.59
N ARG A 147 -3.50 -10.63 25.86
CA ARG A 147 -3.39 -11.26 27.18
C ARG A 147 -1.98 -11.77 27.49
N ALA A 148 -1.21 -12.18 26.49
CA ALA A 148 0.17 -12.62 26.68
C ALA A 148 1.12 -11.48 27.14
N GLU A 149 0.65 -10.23 27.09
CA GLU A 149 1.36 -9.03 27.56
C GLU A 149 1.01 -8.61 29.01
N GLU A 150 0.09 -9.28 29.70
CA GLU A 150 -0.02 -9.08 31.14
C GLU A 150 1.29 -9.55 31.78
N PRO A 151 2.04 -8.67 32.47
CA PRO A 151 3.29 -9.07 33.11
C PRO A 151 2.95 -10.18 34.11
N MET A 152 3.46 -11.39 33.85
CA MET A 152 3.51 -12.42 34.87
C MET A 152 4.16 -11.77 36.11
N PRO A 153 3.57 -11.89 37.32
CA PRO A 153 4.23 -11.41 38.52
C PRO A 153 5.62 -12.05 38.57
N GLU A 154 6.64 -11.21 38.67
CA GLU A 154 8.03 -11.63 38.73
C GLU A 154 8.18 -12.81 39.70
N PRO A 155 8.93 -13.87 39.35
CA PRO A 155 9.18 -14.94 40.29
C PRO A 155 9.87 -14.36 41.51
N VAL A 156 9.16 -14.40 42.65
CA VAL A 156 9.65 -14.02 43.96
C VAL A 156 11.01 -14.65 44.16
N LYS A 157 12.06 -13.82 44.21
CA LYS A 157 13.42 -14.24 44.57
C LYS A 157 13.37 -14.79 46.00
N VAL A 158 13.27 -16.12 46.11
CA VAL A 158 13.52 -16.82 47.37
C VAL A 158 15.00 -16.64 47.68
N LYS A 159 15.27 -15.81 48.69
CA LYS A 159 16.57 -15.62 49.31
C LYS A 159 16.92 -16.93 50.01
N VAL A 160 17.83 -17.71 49.44
CA VAL A 160 18.48 -18.83 50.14
C VAL A 160 19.79 -18.29 50.71
N GLU A 161 19.79 -18.09 52.03
CA GLU A 161 20.98 -17.95 52.87
C GLU A 161 21.50 -19.35 53.26
N GLU A 162 22.79 -19.40 53.60
CA GLU A 162 23.64 -20.54 53.99
C GLU A 162 24.16 -21.43 52.85
N LYS A 163 25.44 -21.82 52.80
CA LYS A 163 26.48 -21.85 53.84
C LYS A 163 27.87 -21.88 53.17
N ILE A 164 28.83 -21.28 53.86
CA ILE A 164 30.28 -21.31 53.60
C ILE A 164 30.81 -22.74 53.74
N GLU A 165 31.67 -23.16 52.82
CA GLU A 165 32.80 -24.08 53.07
C GLU A 165 33.82 -23.95 51.93
N GLU A 166 35.00 -23.40 52.25
CA GLU A 166 36.25 -23.62 51.49
C GLU A 166 36.88 -24.94 51.98
N PRO A 167 37.70 -25.64 51.17
CA PRO A 167 39.15 -25.35 51.15
C PRO A 167 39.88 -25.53 49.79
N LEU A 168 40.95 -24.72 49.60
CA LEU A 168 42.36 -25.03 49.17
C LEU A 168 42.57 -26.25 48.22
N VAL A 169 43.37 -26.26 47.13
CA VAL A 169 44.66 -25.60 46.84
C VAL A 169 45.20 -26.05 45.44
N GLU A 170 46.06 -25.22 44.81
CA GLU A 170 47.11 -25.50 43.78
C GLU A 170 46.72 -26.10 42.40
N GLU A 171 47.39 -25.84 41.27
CA GLU A 171 48.39 -24.89 40.77
C GLU A 171 48.59 -25.27 39.28
N LYS A 172 48.70 -24.30 38.36
CA LYS A 172 49.80 -24.18 37.35
C LYS A 172 49.44 -23.36 36.11
N ALA A 173 50.15 -22.24 36.04
CA ALA A 173 50.94 -21.72 34.92
C ALA A 173 50.27 -21.13 33.66
N LYS A 174 50.34 -19.78 33.62
CA LYS A 174 50.94 -18.89 32.60
C LYS A 174 50.56 -19.08 31.13
N ILE A 175 50.05 -18.01 30.52
CA ILE A 175 50.74 -17.28 29.43
C ILE A 175 50.46 -15.78 29.59
N ILE A 176 51.54 -15.01 29.45
CA ILE A 176 51.69 -13.56 29.49
C ILE A 176 51.62 -13.06 28.04
N VAL A 177 50.90 -11.97 27.76
CA VAL A 177 51.36 -10.91 26.84
C VAL A 177 50.87 -9.55 27.34
N GLU A 178 51.82 -8.63 27.46
CA GLU A 178 51.72 -7.26 27.95
C GLU A 178 51.10 -6.27 26.93
N VAL A 179 50.22 -5.39 27.45
CA VAL A 179 50.27 -3.89 27.51
C VAL A 179 50.98 -3.17 26.33
N PRO A 180 50.41 -2.07 25.78
CA PRO A 180 50.62 -0.75 26.40
C PRO A 180 49.36 0.13 26.51
N GLU A 181 49.15 0.68 27.71
CA GLU A 181 48.52 1.99 27.91
C GLU A 181 49.51 3.10 27.55
N GLU A 182 49.01 4.23 27.05
CA GLU A 182 49.46 5.55 27.52
C GLU A 182 48.41 6.63 27.24
N LYS A 183 47.97 7.27 28.34
CA LYS A 183 47.87 8.74 28.57
C LYS A 183 46.85 9.55 27.74
N VAL A 184 46.16 10.60 28.24
CA VAL A 184 46.21 11.40 29.47
C VAL A 184 45.00 12.36 29.52
N MET A 185 44.49 12.61 30.73
CA MET A 185 43.83 13.80 31.32
C MET A 185 43.21 14.91 30.43
N PHE A 186 42.00 15.41 30.76
CA PHE A 186 41.81 16.55 31.70
C PHE A 186 40.33 16.98 31.84
N VAL A 187 39.87 16.92 33.10
CA VAL A 187 38.95 17.78 33.87
C VAL A 187 38.35 19.03 33.19
N LYS A 188 37.02 19.19 33.32
CA LYS A 188 36.43 20.40 33.95
C LYS A 188 35.02 20.12 34.50
N ALA A 189 34.90 20.34 35.81
CA ALA A 189 33.68 20.35 36.59
C ALA A 189 33.00 21.72 36.51
N SER A 190 31.67 21.72 36.60
CA SER A 190 30.90 22.69 37.39
C SER A 190 29.48 22.18 37.63
N THR A 191 29.28 21.67 38.85
CA THR A 191 28.08 21.70 39.72
C THR A 191 27.42 23.10 39.67
N LEU A 192 26.13 23.40 39.92
CA LEU A 192 25.01 22.89 40.73
C LEU A 192 23.71 23.44 40.09
N GLU A 193 22.57 22.75 40.24
CA GLU A 193 21.35 23.31 40.88
C GLU A 193 20.23 22.26 40.87
N GLU A 194 20.00 21.65 42.03
CA GLU A 194 18.69 21.12 42.41
C GLU A 194 17.78 22.29 42.77
N LYS A 195 16.56 22.30 42.23
CA LYS A 195 15.40 22.85 42.92
C LYS A 195 14.12 22.16 42.49
N SER A 196 13.67 21.25 43.34
CA SER A 196 12.27 20.90 43.54
C SER A 196 11.48 22.16 43.91
N ILE A 197 10.21 22.23 43.51
CA ILE A 197 9.06 22.56 44.38
C ILE A 197 7.76 22.31 43.59
N GLU A 198 6.85 21.69 44.32
CA GLU A 198 5.47 21.29 44.02
C GLU A 198 4.51 22.47 43.80
N GLY A 199 3.32 22.14 43.29
CA GLY A 199 2.13 22.99 43.29
C GLY A 199 1.47 23.05 41.93
N GLU A 200 0.17 22.90 41.75
CA GLU A 200 -0.94 22.45 42.59
C GLU A 200 -2.09 22.23 41.59
N ALA A 201 -3.03 21.36 41.94
CA ALA A 201 -4.17 21.02 41.12
C ALA A 201 -5.12 22.21 40.89
N SER A 202 -5.71 22.27 39.69
CA SER A 202 -7.07 22.78 39.52
C SER A 202 -7.78 21.96 38.45
N VAL A 203 -8.72 21.18 38.97
CA VAL A 203 -9.78 20.44 38.29
C VAL A 203 -10.83 21.45 37.81
N GLU A 204 -11.25 21.36 36.55
CA GLU A 204 -12.53 21.86 36.02
C GLU A 204 -12.85 20.95 34.81
N GLU A 205 -13.62 19.89 35.07
CA GLU A 205 -15.04 19.74 34.70
C GLU A 205 -15.23 19.29 33.23
N LEU A 206 -15.39 17.97 33.11
CA LEU A 206 -15.91 17.26 31.96
C LEU A 206 -17.43 17.24 32.08
N ASP A 207 -18.12 18.02 31.25
CA ASP A 207 -19.56 17.87 31.04
C ASP A 207 -19.84 16.93 29.86
N GLU A 208 -20.51 15.84 30.24
CA GLU A 208 -21.63 15.16 29.60
C GLU A 208 -21.51 14.65 28.15
N PHE A 209 -21.46 13.31 28.12
CA PHE A 209 -21.95 12.44 27.06
C PHE A 209 -23.43 12.71 26.75
N ASP A 210 -23.76 12.79 25.46
CA ASP A 210 -25.05 12.32 24.95
C ASP A 210 -24.80 11.32 23.81
N GLU A 211 -24.98 10.03 24.15
CA GLU A 211 -25.36 8.99 23.21
C GLU A 211 -26.89 9.02 23.07
N GLU A 212 -27.41 9.39 21.90
CA GLU A 212 -28.77 9.03 21.50
C GLU A 212 -28.76 8.26 20.17
N ILE A 213 -28.72 6.93 20.33
CA ILE A 213 -29.73 5.97 19.87
C ILE A 213 -30.43 6.31 18.54
N ILE A 214 -30.16 5.45 17.56
CA ILE A 214 -30.96 5.19 16.37
C ILE A 214 -32.35 4.65 16.79
N PRO A 215 -33.48 5.24 16.39
CA PRO A 215 -34.77 4.56 16.34
C PRO A 215 -35.11 4.18 14.89
N GLY A 216 -35.40 2.90 14.70
CA GLY A 216 -35.64 2.30 13.41
C GLY A 216 -37.00 2.61 12.76
N THR A 217 -37.12 2.04 11.57
CA THR A 217 -38.30 1.33 11.06
C THR A 217 -39.66 2.02 11.18
N LYS A 218 -40.16 2.53 10.05
CA LYS A 218 -41.60 2.45 9.75
C LYS A 218 -41.84 2.28 8.26
N LEU A 219 -42.41 1.12 7.92
CA LEU A 219 -43.26 0.94 6.75
C LEU A 219 -44.33 2.03 6.72
N GLN A 220 -44.57 2.62 5.54
CA GLN A 220 -45.92 2.95 5.13
C GLN A 220 -46.11 2.61 3.65
N GLU A 221 -47.01 1.64 3.46
CA GLU A 221 -47.79 1.43 2.26
C GLU A 221 -48.57 2.72 1.92
N THR A 222 -48.58 3.10 0.65
CA THR A 222 -49.75 3.72 0.04
C THR A 222 -49.93 3.15 -1.36
N HIS A 223 -50.88 2.21 -1.47
CA HIS A 223 -51.62 1.96 -2.69
C HIS A 223 -52.43 3.21 -3.07
N LYS A 224 -52.39 3.58 -4.35
CA LYS A 224 -53.54 4.24 -4.99
C LYS A 224 -53.70 3.73 -6.42
N GLU A 225 -54.88 3.15 -6.63
CA GLU A 225 -55.45 2.66 -7.88
C GLU A 225 -55.67 3.78 -8.92
N GLU A 226 -55.55 3.41 -10.20
CA GLU A 226 -56.54 3.58 -11.28
C GLU A 226 -55.90 2.99 -12.56
N SER A 227 -56.29 1.80 -13.04
CA SER A 227 -57.49 1.41 -13.81
C SER A 227 -57.36 1.55 -15.35
N LYS A 228 -57.83 0.48 -16.03
CA LYS A 228 -58.15 0.24 -17.47
C LYS A 228 -57.16 -0.69 -18.19
N GLN A 229 -57.47 -1.99 -18.31
CA GLN A 229 -58.47 -2.68 -19.17
C GLN A 229 -58.17 -2.62 -20.68
N GLU A 230 -57.76 -3.76 -21.24
CA GLU A 230 -58.40 -4.51 -22.36
C GLU A 230 -57.49 -5.73 -22.67
N SER A 231 -57.91 -6.96 -22.33
CA SER A 231 -58.48 -7.99 -23.23
C SER A 231 -57.62 -8.28 -24.47
N ILE A 232 -57.19 -9.51 -24.75
CA ILE A 232 -57.98 -10.57 -25.41
C ILE A 232 -57.25 -11.94 -25.27
N SER A 233 -58.00 -12.98 -24.86
CA SER A 233 -58.17 -14.35 -25.45
C SER A 233 -56.99 -15.01 -26.22
N ALA A 234 -56.69 -16.32 -26.22
CA ALA A 234 -57.34 -17.55 -25.79
C ALA A 234 -56.29 -18.70 -25.77
N LYS A 235 -56.52 -19.73 -24.95
CA LYS A 235 -55.86 -21.06 -24.95
C LYS A 235 -56.35 -21.94 -26.15
N PRO A 236 -56.09 -23.26 -26.19
CA PRO A 236 -54.85 -24.05 -26.39
C PRO A 236 -55.02 -25.14 -27.49
N LYS A 237 -54.01 -26.00 -27.75
CA LYS A 237 -54.15 -27.48 -27.89
C LYS A 237 -52.87 -28.22 -28.40
N HIS A 238 -52.51 -29.26 -27.65
CA HIS A 238 -52.10 -30.64 -28.01
C HIS A 238 -51.14 -30.99 -29.18
N ASN A 239 -50.05 -31.71 -28.85
CA ASN A 239 -49.74 -33.13 -29.19
C ASN A 239 -48.22 -33.39 -28.94
N ALA A 240 -47.74 -34.31 -28.09
CA ALA A 240 -47.85 -35.77 -28.01
C ALA A 240 -47.09 -36.56 -29.10
N LYS A 241 -45.89 -37.10 -28.76
CA LYS A 241 -45.41 -38.51 -28.93
C LYS A 241 -43.86 -38.59 -28.72
N VAL A 242 -43.32 -39.31 -27.73
CA VAL A 242 -43.07 -40.79 -27.62
C VAL A 242 -41.88 -41.18 -28.55
N VAL A 243 -40.72 -41.74 -28.14
CA VAL A 243 -40.41 -43.08 -27.57
C VAL A 243 -38.92 -43.18 -27.12
N HIS A 244 -38.71 -43.91 -26.01
CA HIS A 244 -37.61 -44.74 -25.45
C HIS A 244 -36.08 -44.64 -25.75
N SER A 245 -35.33 -44.67 -24.63
CA SER A 245 -34.06 -45.34 -24.26
C SER A 245 -33.89 -46.81 -24.75
N PRO A 246 -32.72 -47.52 -24.67
CA PRO A 246 -31.69 -47.47 -23.61
C PRO A 246 -30.19 -47.69 -24.00
N LEU A 247 -29.33 -47.51 -22.96
CA LEU A 247 -27.88 -47.81 -22.78
C LEU A 247 -27.44 -49.27 -23.16
N PRO A 248 -26.16 -49.76 -22.98
CA PRO A 248 -24.81 -49.17 -22.75
C PRO A 248 -23.64 -49.86 -23.55
N LEU A 249 -22.37 -49.46 -23.28
CA LEU A 249 -21.11 -50.25 -23.16
C LEU A 249 -19.89 -49.86 -24.05
N GLU A 250 -18.90 -49.25 -23.38
CA GLU A 250 -17.41 -49.33 -23.37
C GLU A 250 -16.53 -49.87 -24.57
N PRO A 251 -15.18 -50.06 -24.44
CA PRO A 251 -14.17 -49.23 -25.11
C PRO A 251 -13.15 -50.02 -25.98
N LYS A 252 -12.37 -49.39 -26.88
CA LYS A 252 -11.16 -50.02 -27.44
C LYS A 252 -10.01 -49.06 -27.76
N GLN A 253 -8.82 -49.58 -27.52
CA GLN A 253 -7.48 -49.00 -27.50
C GLN A 253 -6.80 -48.88 -28.90
N GLU A 254 -5.73 -48.08 -28.90
CA GLU A 254 -4.43 -48.23 -29.58
C GLU A 254 -4.34 -48.58 -31.07
N LYS A 255 -3.60 -47.72 -31.81
CA LYS A 255 -2.55 -48.17 -32.73
C LYS A 255 -1.51 -47.07 -33.00
N LEU A 256 -0.27 -47.37 -32.58
CA LEU A 256 0.99 -46.85 -33.09
C LEU A 256 1.17 -47.24 -34.57
N ILE A 257 1.62 -46.31 -35.42
CA ILE A 257 2.54 -46.59 -36.55
C ILE A 257 3.50 -45.41 -36.72
N SER A 258 4.77 -45.78 -36.88
CA SER A 258 6.00 -45.02 -37.00
C SER A 258 6.39 -44.67 -38.46
N GLU A 259 7.39 -43.79 -38.56
CA GLU A 259 8.48 -43.77 -39.58
C GLU A 259 8.32 -43.07 -40.96
N SER A 260 8.84 -41.83 -40.99
CA SER A 260 10.03 -41.34 -41.75
C SER A 260 10.11 -41.26 -43.29
N LYS A 261 10.37 -40.03 -43.79
CA LYS A 261 11.47 -39.54 -44.69
C LYS A 261 11.00 -38.30 -45.48
N LYS A 262 11.59 -37.10 -45.31
CA LYS A 262 12.85 -36.52 -45.87
C LYS A 262 12.83 -36.24 -47.38
N GLU A 263 12.91 -34.95 -47.74
CA GLU A 263 13.76 -34.25 -48.75
C GLU A 263 13.12 -32.87 -49.03
N ASP A 264 13.70 -31.74 -48.61
CA ASP A 264 14.85 -30.98 -49.15
C ASP A 264 14.40 -29.79 -50.02
N LEU A 265 14.73 -28.56 -49.59
CA LEU A 265 15.18 -27.46 -50.46
C LEU A 265 15.67 -26.25 -49.63
N LYS A 266 16.96 -25.97 -49.80
CA LYS A 266 17.74 -24.81 -49.35
C LYS A 266 17.27 -23.49 -49.98
N LYS A 267 17.42 -22.37 -49.25
CA LYS A 267 18.05 -21.15 -49.78
C LYS A 267 18.58 -20.22 -48.67
N GLU A 268 19.53 -19.40 -49.08
CA GLU A 268 20.69 -18.88 -48.37
C GLU A 268 20.48 -17.62 -47.49
N GLU A 269 21.48 -17.44 -46.63
CA GLU A 269 21.94 -16.35 -45.76
C GLU A 269 21.96 -14.92 -46.38
N PRO A 270 22.08 -13.82 -45.58
CA PRO A 270 23.31 -13.54 -44.82
C PRO A 270 23.17 -12.95 -43.41
N GLN A 271 24.24 -13.22 -42.66
CA GLN A 271 24.57 -12.81 -41.30
C GLN A 271 24.92 -11.31 -41.22
N LYS A 272 24.62 -10.69 -40.06
CA LYS A 272 25.36 -9.56 -39.51
C LYS A 272 25.58 -9.77 -38.02
N GLU A 273 26.84 -9.89 -37.66
CA GLU A 273 27.40 -9.80 -36.31
C GLU A 273 27.22 -8.38 -35.76
N GLU A 274 27.05 -8.26 -34.43
CA GLU A 274 27.92 -7.42 -33.60
C GLU A 274 27.68 -7.71 -32.09
N HIS A 275 28.75 -8.23 -31.48
CA HIS A 275 29.28 -7.97 -30.14
C HIS A 275 28.33 -7.80 -28.94
N ILE A 276 28.33 -8.82 -28.06
CA ILE A 276 27.94 -8.72 -26.66
C ILE A 276 29.23 -8.87 -25.85
N ASP A 277 29.71 -7.78 -25.24
CA ASP A 277 30.71 -7.86 -24.18
C ASP A 277 30.01 -7.76 -22.83
N ASP A 278 30.16 -8.85 -22.09
CA ASP A 278 29.91 -9.00 -20.66
C ASP A 278 30.65 -7.93 -19.84
N LEU A 279 30.00 -7.33 -18.85
CA LEU A 279 30.72 -6.76 -17.71
C LEU A 279 29.94 -6.87 -16.40
N ASN A 280 30.52 -7.70 -15.54
CA ASN A 280 30.31 -7.90 -14.12
C ASN A 280 29.99 -6.63 -13.33
N TYR A 281 28.89 -6.68 -12.58
CA TYR A 281 28.56 -5.75 -11.51
C TYR A 281 29.13 -6.26 -10.19
N VAL A 282 30.26 -5.71 -9.74
CA VAL A 282 30.76 -5.86 -8.37
C VAL A 282 31.05 -4.50 -7.77
N SER A 283 30.42 -4.29 -6.62
CA SER A 283 30.63 -3.29 -5.57
C SER A 283 32.02 -2.64 -5.51
N SER A 284 32.05 -1.31 -5.46
CA SER A 284 32.89 -0.55 -4.50
C SER A 284 32.48 0.92 -4.39
N THR A 285 32.22 1.36 -3.16
CA THR A 285 32.48 2.73 -2.68
C THR A 285 33.93 2.80 -2.16
N PRO A 286 34.49 3.97 -1.77
CA PRO A 286 34.44 5.31 -2.36
C PRO A 286 35.88 5.85 -2.60
N ILE A 287 36.12 6.61 -3.68
CA ILE A 287 37.36 7.39 -3.81
C ILE A 287 37.03 8.83 -4.17
N GLU A 288 37.27 9.71 -3.19
CA GLU A 288 37.42 11.15 -3.39
C GLU A 288 38.55 11.43 -4.39
N LYS A 289 38.22 12.09 -5.50
CA LYS A 289 39.15 12.98 -6.20
C LYS A 289 38.44 14.27 -6.62
N LYS A 290 38.73 15.34 -5.87
CA LYS A 290 38.79 16.73 -6.38
C LYS A 290 39.73 16.69 -7.61
N THR A 291 39.46 17.30 -8.75
CA THR A 291 39.23 18.73 -8.96
C THR A 291 38.70 19.01 -10.38
N ARG A 292 37.79 19.99 -10.45
CA ARG A 292 37.68 21.05 -11.47
C ARG A 292 37.51 20.62 -12.93
N GLY A 293 36.24 20.41 -13.29
CA GLY A 293 35.68 20.80 -14.57
C GLY A 293 34.36 21.51 -14.29
N ARG A 294 34.32 22.84 -14.47
CA ARG A 294 33.18 23.71 -14.19
C ARG A 294 32.03 23.35 -15.14
N LYS A 295 31.16 22.42 -14.75
CA LYS A 295 29.83 22.33 -15.34
C LYS A 295 29.08 23.55 -14.85
N VAL A 296 28.76 24.46 -15.76
CA VAL A 296 27.78 25.51 -15.53
C VAL A 296 26.47 24.79 -15.26
N THR A 297 26.15 24.59 -13.99
CA THR A 297 24.80 24.24 -13.56
C THR A 297 23.95 25.42 -13.99
N ILE A 298 23.11 25.24 -15.00
CA ILE A 298 21.97 26.12 -15.21
C ILE A 298 21.16 25.96 -13.92
N GLN A 299 21.38 26.85 -12.96
CA GLN A 299 20.65 26.85 -11.71
C GLN A 299 19.28 27.37 -12.05
N ASP A 300 18.30 26.50 -11.94
CA ASP A 300 16.91 26.76 -12.30
C ASP A 300 16.36 27.91 -11.44
N GLU A 301 16.14 29.08 -12.06
CA GLU A 301 15.74 30.33 -11.39
C GLU A 301 14.54 30.16 -10.46
N PHE A 302 13.57 29.33 -10.88
CA PHE A 302 12.36 29.03 -10.11
C PHE A 302 12.63 28.26 -8.82
N ILE A 303 13.52 27.27 -8.85
CA ILE A 303 13.82 26.44 -7.67
C ILE A 303 14.57 27.30 -6.65
N HIS A 304 15.47 28.16 -7.12
CA HIS A 304 16.22 29.06 -6.26
C HIS A 304 15.30 30.07 -5.56
N SER A 305 14.38 30.70 -6.29
CA SER A 305 13.44 31.66 -5.69
C SER A 305 12.48 30.99 -4.70
N LEU A 306 12.02 29.78 -4.99
CA LEU A 306 11.19 28.99 -4.09
C LEU A 306 11.94 28.62 -2.80
N GLU A 307 13.17 28.11 -2.90
CA GLU A 307 13.97 27.75 -1.73
C GLU A 307 14.33 28.97 -0.88
N GLN A 308 14.60 30.12 -1.51
CA GLN A 308 14.79 31.39 -0.79
C GLN A 308 13.51 31.81 -0.05
N PHE A 309 12.35 31.75 -0.71
CA PHE A 309 11.07 32.09 -0.09
C PHE A 309 10.77 31.22 1.14
N LEU A 310 10.99 29.91 1.02
CA LEU A 310 10.80 28.98 2.14
C LEU A 310 11.79 29.22 3.30
N LYS A 311 13.06 29.55 2.99
CA LYS A 311 14.07 29.90 4.00
C LYS A 311 13.71 31.16 4.77
N THR A 312 13.20 32.19 4.10
CA THR A 312 12.76 33.44 4.76
C THR A 312 11.66 33.18 5.78
N LEU A 313 10.82 32.18 5.55
CA LEU A 313 9.73 31.78 6.43
C LEU A 313 10.15 30.70 7.46
N ASN A 314 11.43 30.34 7.52
CA ASN A 314 11.95 29.26 8.37
C ASN A 314 11.22 27.92 8.17
N ILE A 315 10.76 27.66 6.95
CA ILE A 315 10.04 26.43 6.61
C ILE A 315 11.07 25.36 6.22
N LYS A 316 11.00 24.19 6.86
CA LYS A 316 11.87 23.04 6.54
C LYS A 316 11.23 22.19 5.45
N ILE A 317 12.04 21.63 4.56
CA ILE A 317 11.60 20.72 3.50
C ILE A 317 11.92 19.29 3.92
N ASP A 318 10.90 18.45 4.08
CA ASP A 318 11.05 17.04 4.43
C ASP A 318 11.23 16.14 3.21
N GLN A 319 10.42 16.39 2.16
CA GLN A 319 10.44 15.61 0.93
C GLN A 319 10.30 16.52 -0.28
N LYS A 320 11.01 16.18 -1.37
CA LYS A 320 10.99 16.91 -2.64
C LYS A 320 10.79 15.94 -3.80
N GLU A 321 9.72 16.15 -4.56
CA GLU A 321 9.36 15.37 -5.73
C GLU A 321 9.18 16.30 -6.94
N THR A 322 10.02 16.13 -7.97
CA THR A 322 9.96 16.95 -9.18
C THR A 322 9.01 16.32 -10.19
N ILE A 323 7.83 16.91 -10.40
CA ILE A 323 6.87 16.43 -11.41
C ILE A 323 7.31 16.88 -12.80
N ARG A 324 7.65 18.16 -12.95
CA ARG A 324 8.08 18.75 -14.21
C ARG A 324 9.24 19.67 -13.95
N LYS A 325 10.39 19.37 -14.56
CA LYS A 325 11.61 20.19 -14.47
C LYS A 325 11.25 21.65 -14.69
N ASN A 326 11.57 22.48 -13.69
CA ASN A 326 11.43 23.95 -13.67
C ASN A 326 10.02 24.52 -13.76
N LYS A 327 8.98 23.69 -13.67
CA LYS A 327 7.60 24.16 -13.77
C LYS A 327 6.71 23.71 -12.63
N GLU A 328 6.87 22.47 -12.17
CA GLU A 328 5.98 21.91 -11.16
C GLU A 328 6.73 20.99 -10.23
N MET A 329 6.55 21.20 -8.92
CA MET A 329 7.09 20.31 -7.91
C MET A 329 6.14 20.14 -6.73
N ASN A 330 6.23 18.95 -6.15
CA ASN A 330 5.54 18.56 -4.95
C ASN A 330 6.54 18.54 -3.79
N LEU A 331 6.19 19.17 -2.69
CA LEU A 331 7.02 19.28 -1.50
C LEU A 331 6.19 18.84 -0.28
N VAL A 332 6.86 18.28 0.71
CA VAL A 332 6.30 18.12 2.06
C VAL A 332 7.09 19.06 2.96
N LEU A 333 6.39 19.99 3.61
CA LEU A 333 6.98 21.09 4.35
C LEU A 333 6.63 21.00 5.83
N ARG A 334 7.57 21.35 6.72
CA ARG A 334 7.28 21.65 8.13
C ARG A 334 7.29 23.15 8.35
N VAL A 335 6.13 23.68 8.67
CA VAL A 335 5.92 25.09 8.96
C VAL A 335 5.90 25.26 10.49
N PRO A 336 6.80 26.06 11.07
CA PRO A 336 6.75 26.36 12.50
C PRO A 336 5.51 27.21 12.80
N SER A 337 4.71 26.80 13.78
CA SER A 337 3.55 27.54 14.29
C SER A 337 3.65 27.74 15.79
N ILE A 338 2.77 28.59 16.35
CA ILE A 338 2.71 28.87 17.80
C ILE A 338 2.43 27.59 18.61
N VAL A 339 1.72 26.63 18.01
CA VAL A 339 1.35 25.35 18.65
C VAL A 339 2.29 24.19 18.28
N GLY A 340 3.41 24.47 17.60
CA GLY A 340 4.39 23.45 17.17
C GLY A 340 4.61 23.39 15.65
N GLU A 341 5.37 22.40 15.19
CA GLU A 341 5.64 22.20 13.76
C GLU A 341 4.44 21.53 13.07
N MET A 342 3.87 22.19 12.05
CA MET A 342 2.79 21.63 11.24
C MET A 342 3.32 21.14 9.90
N THR A 343 2.84 19.97 9.45
CA THR A 343 3.22 19.42 8.16
C THR A 343 2.22 19.81 7.08
N TYR A 344 2.70 20.39 5.98
CA TYR A 344 1.90 20.80 4.82
C TYR A 344 2.33 20.05 3.57
N PHE A 345 1.33 19.68 2.75
CA PHE A 345 1.60 19.29 1.37
C PHE A 345 1.66 20.56 0.52
N CYS A 346 2.82 20.82 -0.08
CA CYS A 346 3.02 21.99 -0.90
C CYS A 346 3.10 21.62 -2.37
N LYS A 347 2.31 22.30 -3.21
CA LYS A 347 2.41 22.22 -4.65
C LYS A 347 2.86 23.56 -5.20
N ALA A 348 4.08 23.59 -5.74
CA ALA A 348 4.66 24.81 -6.31
C ALA A 348 4.61 24.75 -7.83
N LYS A 349 4.01 25.76 -8.45
CA LYS A 349 3.84 25.88 -9.91
C LYS A 349 4.40 27.20 -10.44
N ASP A 350 5.32 27.09 -11.40
CA ASP A 350 5.72 28.21 -12.26
C ASP A 350 4.88 28.20 -13.54
N LYS A 351 3.77 28.94 -13.49
CA LYS A 351 2.85 29.11 -14.62
C LYS A 351 2.42 30.56 -14.70
N ALA A 352 2.30 31.08 -15.92
CA ALA A 352 1.92 32.47 -16.13
C ALA A 352 0.55 32.82 -15.57
N ARG A 353 -0.39 31.85 -15.60
CA ARG A 353 -1.70 31.95 -14.98
C ARG A 353 -2.11 30.59 -14.44
N CYS A 354 -2.43 30.50 -13.16
CA CYS A 354 -2.92 29.27 -12.54
C CYS A 354 -4.44 29.19 -12.66
N ASP A 355 -4.94 28.06 -13.17
CA ASP A 355 -6.37 27.85 -13.41
C ASP A 355 -7.03 27.10 -12.24
N GLU A 356 -8.36 27.12 -12.20
CA GLU A 356 -9.17 26.34 -11.23
C GLU A 356 -8.81 24.85 -11.22
N LYS A 357 -8.48 24.28 -12.38
CA LYS A 357 -8.04 22.88 -12.50
C LYS A 357 -6.71 22.63 -11.78
N ASP A 358 -5.79 23.60 -11.82
CA ASP A 358 -4.49 23.46 -11.16
C ASP A 358 -4.65 23.45 -9.63
N LEU A 359 -5.56 24.27 -9.11
CA LEU A 359 -5.85 24.35 -7.68
C LEU A 359 -6.63 23.12 -7.20
N SER A 360 -7.66 22.70 -7.95
CA SER A 360 -8.48 21.53 -7.62
C SER A 360 -7.64 20.24 -7.62
N THR A 361 -6.74 20.08 -8.59
CA THR A 361 -5.83 18.91 -8.62
C THR A 361 -4.84 18.92 -7.45
N ALA A 362 -4.27 20.08 -7.10
CA ALA A 362 -3.42 20.21 -5.93
C ALA A 362 -4.16 19.88 -4.63
N TYR A 363 -5.41 20.32 -4.51
CA TYR A 363 -6.25 20.06 -3.34
C TYR A 363 -6.59 18.58 -3.19
N MET A 364 -6.94 17.90 -4.28
CA MET A 364 -7.19 16.46 -4.28
C MET A 364 -5.94 15.68 -3.86
N GLU A 365 -4.75 16.06 -4.35
CA GLU A 365 -3.49 15.45 -3.93
C GLU A 365 -3.22 15.64 -2.43
N ALA A 366 -3.48 16.84 -1.89
CA ALA A 366 -3.36 17.14 -0.47
C ALA A 366 -4.31 16.28 0.39
N ARG A 367 -5.58 16.20 -0.04
CA ARG A 367 -6.62 15.36 0.58
C ARG A 367 -6.24 13.88 0.61
N ILE A 368 -5.72 13.35 -0.50
CA ILE A 368 -5.25 11.96 -0.59
C ILE A 368 -4.09 11.71 0.40
N LYS A 369 -3.18 12.68 0.53
CA LYS A 369 -2.08 12.63 1.49
C LYS A 369 -2.50 12.94 2.94
N LYS A 370 -3.75 13.30 3.17
CA LYS A 370 -4.29 13.73 4.48
C LYS A 370 -3.49 14.89 5.09
N LEU A 371 -3.00 15.80 4.25
CA LEU A 371 -2.23 16.98 4.67
C LEU A 371 -2.94 18.26 4.20
N PRO A 372 -2.85 19.37 4.96
CA PRO A 372 -3.33 20.66 4.49
C PRO A 372 -2.53 21.10 3.25
N LEU A 373 -3.20 21.79 2.33
CA LEU A 373 -2.59 22.24 1.07
C LEU A 373 -1.89 23.59 1.28
N LEU A 374 -0.65 23.70 0.82
CA LEU A 374 0.01 24.97 0.53
C LEU A 374 0.26 25.08 -0.98
N PHE A 375 -0.54 25.89 -1.68
CA PHE A 375 -0.35 26.12 -3.11
C PHE A 375 0.53 27.36 -3.33
N LEU A 376 1.67 27.18 -3.99
CA LEU A 376 2.59 28.25 -4.30
C LEU A 376 2.63 28.53 -5.81
N TYR A 377 2.50 29.79 -6.22
CA TYR A 377 2.47 30.19 -7.62
C TYR A 377 3.30 31.45 -7.90
N THR A 378 3.88 31.58 -9.09
CA THR A 378 4.80 32.70 -9.41
C THR A 378 4.09 33.97 -9.89
N LYS A 379 3.08 33.84 -10.77
CA LYS A 379 2.46 34.99 -11.45
C LYS A 379 1.06 35.33 -10.94
N GLU A 380 0.03 34.91 -11.67
CA GLU A 380 -1.37 35.30 -11.41
C GLU A 380 -2.29 34.09 -11.27
N LEU A 381 -3.37 34.27 -10.52
CA LEU A 381 -4.48 33.32 -10.44
C LEU A 381 -5.61 33.75 -11.39
N ASN A 382 -6.33 32.79 -11.94
CA ASN A 382 -7.54 33.06 -12.70
C ASN A 382 -8.66 33.56 -11.76
N LYS A 383 -9.55 34.46 -12.23
CA LYS A 383 -10.64 35.04 -11.43
C LYS A 383 -11.51 33.96 -10.79
N LYS A 384 -11.81 32.90 -11.54
CA LYS A 384 -12.54 31.73 -11.04
C LYS A 384 -11.81 31.00 -9.91
N ALA A 385 -10.49 30.84 -10.03
CA ALA A 385 -9.70 30.18 -8.99
C ALA A 385 -9.67 31.01 -7.70
N GLN A 386 -9.68 32.34 -7.82
CA GLN A 386 -9.78 33.24 -6.68
C GLN A 386 -11.17 33.19 -6.03
N GLU A 387 -12.24 33.20 -6.81
CA GLU A 387 -13.62 33.05 -6.32
C GLU A 387 -13.84 31.72 -5.58
N MET A 388 -13.21 30.63 -6.03
CA MET A 388 -13.24 29.34 -5.33
C MET A 388 -12.47 29.33 -4.00
N LEU A 389 -11.44 30.17 -3.86
CA LEU A 389 -10.75 30.35 -2.60
C LEU A 389 -11.57 31.18 -1.61
N GLU A 390 -12.31 32.17 -2.12
CA GLU A 390 -13.18 33.03 -1.31
C GLU A 390 -14.48 32.33 -0.87
N SER A 391 -14.97 31.35 -1.65
CA SER A 391 -16.19 30.59 -1.36
C SER A 391 -15.99 29.39 -0.40
N ASP A 392 -14.84 29.32 0.28
CA ASP A 392 -14.47 28.24 1.23
C ASP A 392 -14.57 26.81 0.66
N ALA A 393 -14.53 26.67 -0.68
CA ALA A 393 -14.58 25.37 -1.36
C ALA A 393 -13.36 24.50 -1.02
N PHE A 394 -12.27 25.11 -0.56
CA PHE A 394 -11.01 24.46 -0.24
C PHE A 394 -10.66 24.63 1.25
N GLN A 395 -11.41 23.94 2.10
CA GLN A 395 -11.12 23.88 3.54
C GLN A 395 -9.66 23.45 3.79
N ASN A 396 -8.94 24.21 4.62
CA ASN A 396 -7.53 23.99 4.97
C ASN A 396 -6.54 24.09 3.79
N ALA A 397 -6.86 24.91 2.78
CA ALA A 397 -5.91 25.28 1.72
C ALA A 397 -5.37 26.70 1.94
N LEU A 398 -4.05 26.84 1.90
CA LEU A 398 -3.35 28.11 1.88
C LEU A 398 -2.77 28.35 0.49
N VAL A 399 -3.01 29.54 -0.06
CA VAL A 399 -2.50 29.91 -1.38
C VAL A 399 -1.63 31.15 -1.24
N LYS A 400 -0.38 31.06 -1.72
CA LYS A 400 0.60 32.15 -1.63
C LYS A 400 1.35 32.35 -2.94
N LYS A 401 1.58 33.61 -3.28
CA LYS A 401 2.40 34.00 -4.42
C LYS A 401 3.88 33.98 -4.03
N ILE A 402 4.72 33.39 -4.88
CA ILE A 402 6.18 33.50 -4.85
C ILE A 402 6.54 34.61 -5.84
N GLY A 403 6.84 35.80 -5.33
CA GLY A 403 7.16 36.95 -6.18
C GLY A 403 7.57 38.14 -5.35
#